data_AF-A0A8H5F6F7-F1
#
_entry.id   AF-A0A8H5F6F7-F1
#
_cell.length_a   1.000
_cell.length_b   1.000
_cell.length_c   1.000
_cell.angle_alpha   90.00
_cell.angle_beta   90.00
_cell.angle_gamma   90.00
#
_symmetry.space_group_name_H-M   'P 1'
#
loop_
_entity.id
_entity.type
_entity.pdbx_description
1 polymer ?
#
loop_
_entity_poly.entity_id
_entity_poly.type
_entity_poly.pdbx_seq_one_letter_code
_entity_poly.pdbx_strand_id
1 'polypeptide(L)'
;MCLRYQSIGTGAYYYQIWTQDQHGFRGPSAQPLAISGDGLVYGSCLQPSLAGIVLNYWSYADCKVGTGRPNDPPPSYGSLQGEGALLLPQHQDGSDNHDRSKATGRRKLAKFVIAAAVVGFASIVLVIQIFQPCRHMLQRQHWVDEIAAHDDLMKDHREHWAQEEADHERRRVIHSQELQKWIAEKAEMDQWKADLERKRGDIIWGDYRDLGCSKYSKRHHSATLTNVPAGLDPRKECELKPMYIYDRWTPPSWCEDPQLCGKTVGHWEVNSSLCKPYISRYEDHGCIRRGTRQYKATIHRKKRGHHYYRSTRTDMTARKQLSNGYMKNARKLVIAILLGCLCVSILAFRPCAHVLQRRRWDEEVSAHKRLIRDEAAELERGRASHALQQQRWKDEHEAHNRTMKDHRQHWEQEEADHERWRVDHLQEQRKWIAEKAEMDQWKADLKRKRRNIIWGDYRDLGCSKYSKRLHSATLANVPAGLDPKKECELKPMYIDNQWTLPSWCEDPQLCGKMIGHWEVDSGLCKPFIGKYEDHGCIRRGTRQYKGKLENIQDSDNWHKLCMTMSGFYDGIDLGHPYLCSACNSGRCGYWAEWNIEDRTCER
;
A
#
# COMPACT_ATOMS: atom_id res chain seq x y z
N MET A 1 4.48 -12.20 -2.65
CA MET A 1 3.94 -12.10 -1.28
C MET A 1 2.48 -12.46 -1.33
N CYS A 2 2.02 -13.47 -0.60
CA CYS A 2 0.59 -13.75 -0.43
C CYS A 2 0.34 -14.08 1.04
N LEU A 3 -0.37 -13.20 1.74
CA LEU A 3 -0.95 -13.52 3.05
C LEU A 3 -2.15 -14.45 2.81
N ARG A 4 -2.14 -15.63 3.43
CA ARG A 4 -3.28 -16.55 3.40
C ARG A 4 -3.88 -16.60 4.80
N TYR A 5 -5.03 -15.95 4.97
CA TYR A 5 -5.84 -16.08 6.17
C TYR A 5 -6.38 -17.52 6.21
N GLN A 6 -5.99 -18.29 7.23
CA GLN A 6 -6.51 -19.63 7.47
C GLN A 6 -7.21 -19.65 8.83
N SER A 7 -8.55 -19.64 8.78
CA SER A 7 -9.39 -19.89 9.95
C SER A 7 -9.30 -21.37 10.31
N ILE A 8 -8.81 -21.69 11.50
CA ILE A 8 -8.93 -23.01 12.12
C ILE A 8 -10.08 -22.93 13.12
N GLY A 9 -11.04 -23.87 13.05
CA GLY A 9 -12.24 -23.84 13.88
C GLY A 9 -13.10 -25.08 13.72
N THR A 10 -12.59 -26.24 14.16
CA THR A 10 -13.39 -27.45 14.32
C THR A 10 -14.35 -27.30 15.51
N GLY A 11 -15.61 -26.97 15.23
CA GLY A 11 -16.70 -26.96 16.20
C GLY A 11 -17.84 -27.86 15.74
N ALA A 12 -18.11 -28.94 16.47
CA ALA A 12 -19.26 -29.81 16.21
C ALA A 12 -20.53 -29.14 16.77
N TYR A 13 -21.42 -28.66 15.89
CA TYR A 13 -22.70 -28.10 16.29
C TYR A 13 -23.74 -29.20 16.52
N TYR A 14 -23.96 -29.55 17.79
CA TYR A 14 -25.21 -30.19 18.22
C TYR A 14 -26.32 -29.15 18.21
N TYR A 15 -27.30 -29.30 17.33
CA TYR A 15 -28.56 -28.55 17.43
C TYR A 15 -29.49 -29.26 18.43
N GLN A 16 -29.48 -28.82 19.69
CA GLN A 16 -30.61 -29.04 20.60
C GLN A 16 -31.65 -27.94 20.35
N ILE A 17 -32.84 -28.35 19.91
CA ILE A 17 -34.01 -27.46 19.83
C ILE A 17 -34.62 -27.40 21.23
N TRP A 18 -34.62 -26.21 21.84
CA TRP A 18 -35.40 -25.93 23.04
C TRP A 18 -36.55 -24.99 22.66
N THR A 19 -37.79 -25.44 22.90
CA THR A 19 -38.99 -24.60 22.81
C THR A 19 -39.09 -23.72 24.05
N GLN A 20 -39.29 -22.42 23.84
CA GLN A 20 -39.36 -21.42 24.91
C GLN A 20 -40.82 -21.17 25.30
N ASP A 21 -41.29 -21.83 26.36
CA ASP A 21 -42.55 -21.47 27.03
C ASP A 21 -42.35 -20.35 28.06
N GLN A 22 -43.37 -19.52 28.23
CA GLN A 22 -43.39 -18.43 29.21
C GLN A 22 -44.00 -18.90 30.54
N HIS A 23 -43.42 -18.50 31.68
CA HIS A 23 -44.09 -17.81 32.80
C HIS A 23 -43.27 -17.82 34.12
N GLY A 24 -43.14 -16.64 34.76
CA GLY A 24 -43.58 -16.47 36.16
C GLY A 24 -42.68 -16.79 37.38
N PHE A 25 -41.98 -15.76 37.87
CA PHE A 25 -41.89 -15.33 39.29
C PHE A 25 -41.10 -16.08 40.42
N ARG A 26 -40.28 -15.28 41.15
CA ARG A 26 -39.75 -15.37 42.55
C ARG A 26 -38.72 -16.46 42.93
N GLY A 27 -37.61 -16.02 43.56
CA GLY A 27 -36.67 -16.83 44.36
C GLY A 27 -36.98 -16.78 45.87
N PRO A 28 -36.01 -16.91 46.83
CA PRO A 28 -34.54 -16.97 46.67
C PRO A 28 -33.76 -17.98 47.59
N SER A 29 -32.42 -17.96 47.47
CA SER A 29 -31.37 -18.20 48.52
C SER A 29 -30.69 -19.57 48.75
N ALA A 30 -29.40 -19.46 49.19
CA ALA A 30 -28.58 -20.34 50.03
C ALA A 30 -27.65 -21.46 49.46
N GLN A 31 -26.35 -21.10 49.41
CA GLN A 31 -25.12 -21.84 49.82
C GLN A 31 -24.59 -23.11 49.08
N PRO A 32 -23.24 -23.32 49.08
CA PRO A 32 -22.57 -24.46 48.43
C PRO A 32 -22.18 -25.59 49.40
N LEU A 33 -22.01 -26.81 48.87
CA LEU A 33 -21.44 -27.96 49.60
C LEU A 33 -20.14 -28.45 48.94
N ALA A 34 -19.13 -28.66 49.76
CA ALA A 34 -17.91 -29.39 49.39
C ALA A 34 -18.06 -30.88 49.71
N ILE A 35 -17.42 -31.76 48.92
CA ILE A 35 -17.29 -33.18 49.24
C ILE A 35 -15.85 -33.62 49.00
N SER A 36 -15.23 -34.16 50.05
CA SER A 36 -13.97 -34.91 50.06
C SER A 36 -14.20 -36.39 49.76
N GLY A 37 -13.17 -37.13 49.32
CA GLY A 37 -13.25 -38.60 49.27
C GLY A 37 -12.00 -39.27 48.69
N ASP A 38 -11.11 -39.70 49.57
CA ASP A 38 -9.94 -40.53 49.24
C ASP A 38 -10.32 -41.98 48.88
N GLY A 39 -9.42 -42.70 48.20
CA GLY A 39 -9.59 -44.11 47.85
C GLY A 39 -8.29 -44.81 47.42
N LEU A 40 -7.48 -45.24 48.39
CA LEU A 40 -6.27 -46.06 48.21
C LEU A 40 -6.62 -47.56 48.02
N VAL A 41 -5.91 -48.25 47.11
CA VAL A 41 -5.70 -49.72 47.16
C VAL A 41 -4.26 -50.07 46.74
N TYR A 42 -3.67 -51.06 47.43
CA TYR A 42 -2.28 -51.53 47.33
C TYR A 42 -1.98 -52.45 46.12
N GLY A 43 -0.67 -52.65 45.83
CA GLY A 43 -0.18 -53.75 44.98
C GLY A 43 1.34 -53.75 44.75
N SER A 44 2.12 -54.30 45.69
CA SER A 44 3.59 -54.36 45.64
C SER A 44 4.12 -55.77 45.35
N CYS A 45 5.27 -55.90 44.67
CA CYS A 45 6.14 -57.10 44.74
C CYS A 45 7.61 -56.78 44.40
N LEU A 46 8.53 -57.59 44.94
CA LEU A 46 10.00 -57.40 45.07
C LEU A 46 10.79 -57.89 43.82
N GLN A 47 11.84 -57.20 43.32
CA GLN A 47 13.30 -57.31 43.64
C GLN A 47 13.98 -58.67 43.30
N PRO A 48 15.34 -58.81 43.12
CA PRO A 48 16.45 -57.87 43.41
C PRO A 48 17.66 -57.75 42.42
N SER A 49 18.54 -56.77 42.70
CA SER A 49 20.04 -56.72 42.54
C SER A 49 20.73 -57.05 41.19
N LEU A 50 21.62 -56.18 40.66
CA LEU A 50 22.99 -55.95 41.17
C LEU A 50 23.61 -54.59 40.73
N ALA A 51 24.75 -54.24 41.36
CA ALA A 51 25.57 -53.02 41.28
C ALA A 51 25.78 -52.34 39.90
N GLY A 52 26.08 -51.02 39.80
CA GLY A 52 26.28 -50.01 40.86
C GLY A 52 26.88 -48.68 40.33
N ILE A 53 27.32 -47.83 41.27
CA ILE A 53 27.90 -46.46 41.09
C ILE A 53 26.85 -45.35 40.86
N VAL A 54 27.05 -44.25 41.61
CA VAL A 54 26.07 -43.20 41.90
C VAL A 54 26.13 -42.05 40.91
N LEU A 55 24.98 -41.68 40.34
CA LEU A 55 24.70 -40.34 39.82
C LEU A 55 23.31 -39.90 40.29
N ASN A 56 23.23 -38.78 41.00
CA ASN A 56 22.06 -37.92 41.12
C ASN A 56 22.59 -36.49 41.26
N TYR A 57 22.46 -35.64 40.25
CA TYR A 57 21.27 -34.93 39.74
C TYR A 57 21.12 -33.52 40.34
N TRP A 58 21.30 -32.54 39.46
CA TRP A 58 20.64 -31.23 39.43
C TRP A 58 20.84 -30.22 40.57
N SER A 59 21.55 -29.13 40.25
CA SER A 59 20.93 -27.80 40.19
C SER A 59 21.80 -26.85 39.36
N TYR A 60 21.21 -26.13 38.40
CA TYR A 60 21.87 -25.07 37.64
C TYR A 60 21.54 -23.72 38.29
N ALA A 61 22.54 -23.03 38.84
CA ALA A 61 22.42 -21.62 39.22
C ALA A 61 23.79 -20.91 39.14
N ASP A 62 23.76 -19.70 38.59
CA ASP A 62 24.73 -18.60 38.72
C ASP A 62 26.23 -18.86 38.51
N CYS A 63 26.71 -18.48 37.32
CA CYS A 63 28.02 -17.85 37.16
C CYS A 63 27.91 -16.60 36.28
N LYS A 64 28.03 -15.42 36.91
CA LYS A 64 28.27 -14.14 36.22
C LYS A 64 29.60 -14.23 35.48
N VAL A 65 29.62 -13.92 34.17
CA VAL A 65 30.86 -13.68 33.43
C VAL A 65 30.76 -12.42 32.58
N GLY A 66 31.61 -11.45 32.92
CA GLY A 66 32.24 -10.46 32.04
C GLY A 66 31.42 -9.79 30.92
N THR A 67 30.95 -8.57 31.17
CA THR A 67 30.73 -7.58 30.10
C THR A 67 32.08 -7.08 29.57
N GLY A 68 32.73 -7.86 28.70
CA GLY A 68 33.94 -7.45 27.99
C GLY A 68 33.61 -6.65 26.72
N ARG A 69 33.99 -5.37 26.68
CA ARG A 69 34.04 -4.60 25.43
C ARG A 69 35.27 -5.02 24.62
N PRO A 70 35.15 -5.25 23.30
CA PRO A 70 36.22 -4.98 22.36
C PRO A 70 36.14 -3.50 21.94
N ASN A 71 37.25 -2.77 22.10
CA ASN A 71 37.45 -1.50 21.39
C ASN A 71 37.95 -1.78 19.96
N ASP A 72 38.17 -0.68 19.22
CA ASP A 72 38.89 -0.58 17.94
C ASP A 72 38.05 -0.84 16.66
N PRO A 73 38.38 -0.19 15.53
CA PRO A 73 38.30 1.27 15.39
C PRO A 73 37.53 1.69 14.10
N PRO A 74 37.15 2.97 13.93
CA PRO A 74 36.55 3.44 12.68
C PRO A 74 37.57 3.42 11.51
N PRO A 75 37.13 3.23 10.26
CA PRO A 75 38.02 3.18 9.11
C PRO A 75 38.68 4.53 8.83
N SER A 76 39.99 4.50 8.63
CA SER A 76 40.81 5.63 8.23
C SER A 76 40.46 6.13 6.83
N TYR A 77 39.94 7.36 6.72
CA TYR A 77 40.02 8.12 5.48
C TYR A 77 41.45 8.63 5.31
N GLY A 78 42.10 8.26 4.21
CA GLY A 78 43.41 8.78 3.84
C GLY A 78 43.29 10.20 3.28
N SER A 79 43.99 11.15 3.88
CA SER A 79 44.19 12.50 3.33
C SER A 79 45.51 12.59 2.56
N LEU A 80 45.44 12.99 1.29
CA LEU A 80 46.45 13.81 0.62
C LEU A 80 45.86 15.23 0.61
N GLN A 81 46.41 16.18 1.36
CA GLN A 81 47.50 17.10 0.99
C GLN A 81 47.23 17.95 -0.27
N GLY A 82 47.37 19.27 -0.12
CA GLY A 82 47.00 20.32 -1.08
C GLY A 82 45.95 21.27 -0.46
N GLU A 83 46.35 22.24 0.38
CA GLU A 83 46.65 23.63 0.00
C GLU A 83 45.42 24.40 -0.57
N GLY A 84 44.97 25.53 -0.02
CA GLY A 84 45.38 26.27 1.18
C GLY A 84 44.50 27.52 1.41
N ALA A 85 44.77 28.25 2.51
CA ALA A 85 44.47 29.68 2.81
C ALA A 85 43.17 30.33 2.23
N LEU A 86 42.31 31.00 3.03
CA LEU A 86 42.62 32.16 3.87
C LEU A 86 41.56 32.35 4.98
N LEU A 87 41.98 32.83 6.16
CA LEU A 87 41.11 33.14 7.28
C LEU A 87 40.76 34.64 7.34
N LEU A 88 39.52 34.93 7.75
CA LEU A 88 39.06 36.24 8.22
C LEU A 88 39.74 36.62 9.55
N PRO A 89 40.09 37.90 9.78
CA PRO A 89 40.38 38.40 11.12
C PRO A 89 39.11 38.94 11.81
N GLN A 90 38.80 38.44 13.00
CA GLN A 90 38.04 39.21 13.99
C GLN A 90 39.02 40.13 14.74
N HIS A 91 38.70 41.41 14.88
CA HIS A 91 39.45 42.31 15.77
C HIS A 91 38.71 42.43 17.11
N GLN A 92 39.38 42.01 18.19
CA GLN A 92 39.10 42.44 19.55
C GLN A 92 40.15 43.46 19.93
N ASP A 93 39.75 44.61 20.47
CA ASP A 93 40.65 45.47 21.23
C ASP A 93 40.04 45.74 22.60
N GLY A 94 40.78 45.36 23.64
CA GLY A 94 40.49 45.69 25.01
C GLY A 94 41.63 46.55 25.58
N SER A 95 41.24 47.58 26.33
CA SER A 95 41.99 48.21 27.44
C SER A 95 43.51 48.39 27.28
N ASP A 96 43.97 49.64 27.38
CA ASP A 96 45.10 49.88 28.27
C ASP A 96 45.00 51.17 29.07
N ASN A 97 45.47 51.12 30.31
CA ASN A 97 45.25 52.13 31.34
C ASN A 97 46.57 52.31 32.10
N HIS A 98 47.23 53.48 32.02
CA HIS A 98 48.44 53.71 32.81
C HIS A 98 48.67 55.13 33.30
N ASP A 99 48.91 55.22 34.61
CA ASP A 99 49.27 56.42 35.37
C ASP A 99 50.68 56.94 35.04
N ARG A 100 50.88 58.27 35.18
CA ARG A 100 51.87 58.84 36.15
C ARG A 100 51.86 60.37 36.28
N SER A 101 51.20 60.83 37.34
CA SER A 101 51.68 61.73 38.41
C SER A 101 52.77 62.82 38.18
N LYS A 102 52.52 64.00 38.81
CA LYS A 102 53.46 65.08 39.25
C LYS A 102 54.00 66.00 38.12
N ALA A 103 54.05 67.34 38.26
CA ALA A 103 54.40 68.13 39.44
C ALA A 103 53.89 69.59 39.42
N THR A 104 53.82 70.21 40.60
CA THR A 104 53.54 71.64 40.82
C THR A 104 54.80 72.51 40.66
N GLY A 105 54.69 73.71 40.06
CA GLY A 105 55.84 74.63 40.06
C GLY A 105 55.71 75.97 39.32
N ARG A 106 55.77 77.07 40.10
CA ARG A 106 56.24 78.42 39.75
C ARG A 106 55.44 79.28 38.73
N ARG A 107 54.71 80.23 39.33
CA ARG A 107 54.33 81.54 38.78
C ARG A 107 55.56 82.33 38.25
N LYS A 108 55.27 83.33 37.40
CA LYS A 108 56.14 84.40 36.84
C LYS A 108 56.82 84.12 35.47
N LEU A 109 56.04 84.15 34.38
CA LEU A 109 56.44 84.85 33.14
C LEU A 109 55.25 85.24 32.19
N ALA A 110 54.02 85.28 32.71
CA ALA A 110 52.78 85.30 31.93
C ALA A 110 52.37 86.65 31.28
N LYS A 111 53.34 87.51 30.91
CA LYS A 111 53.04 88.80 30.24
C LYS A 111 53.84 89.09 28.95
N PHE A 112 54.90 88.34 28.65
CA PHE A 112 55.64 88.48 27.38
C PHE A 112 55.31 87.39 26.34
N VAL A 113 54.88 86.19 26.78
CA VAL A 113 54.52 85.10 25.86
C VAL A 113 53.25 85.42 25.05
N ILE A 114 52.30 86.17 25.61
CA ILE A 114 51.04 86.51 24.92
C ILE A 114 51.29 87.39 23.68
N ALA A 115 52.25 88.31 23.72
CA ALA A 115 52.57 89.15 22.57
C ALA A 115 53.19 88.35 21.40
N ALA A 116 54.15 87.48 21.70
CA ALA A 116 54.75 86.59 20.69
C ALA A 116 53.75 85.54 20.18
N ALA A 117 52.88 85.02 21.06
CA ALA A 117 51.83 84.09 20.69
C ALA A 117 50.77 84.74 19.79
N VAL A 118 50.41 86.02 19.99
CA VAL A 118 49.45 86.72 19.11
C VAL A 118 50.03 86.97 17.72
N VAL A 119 51.30 87.35 17.60
CA VAL A 119 51.95 87.50 16.27
C VAL A 119 52.11 86.13 15.59
N GLY A 120 52.54 85.10 16.32
CA GLY A 120 52.62 83.73 15.81
C GLY A 120 51.26 83.16 15.40
N PHE A 121 50.20 83.38 16.18
CA PHE A 121 48.84 83.02 15.81
C PHE A 121 48.35 83.80 14.58
N ALA A 122 48.66 85.10 14.46
CA ALA A 122 48.30 85.86 13.27
C ALA A 122 48.96 85.27 12.00
N SER A 123 50.25 84.93 12.06
CA SER A 123 50.95 84.25 10.96
C SER A 123 50.37 82.86 10.65
N ILE A 124 50.09 82.05 11.68
CA ILE A 124 49.52 80.70 11.53
C ILE A 124 48.08 80.78 10.98
N VAL A 125 47.26 81.72 11.44
CA VAL A 125 45.90 81.94 10.93
C VAL A 125 45.94 82.44 9.48
N LEU A 126 46.89 83.29 9.11
CA LEU A 126 47.06 83.72 7.71
C LEU A 126 47.44 82.54 6.80
N VAL A 127 48.38 81.69 7.25
CA VAL A 127 48.76 80.46 6.54
C VAL A 127 47.57 79.50 6.45
N ILE A 128 46.82 79.29 7.53
CA ILE A 128 45.61 78.43 7.52
C ILE A 128 44.55 78.99 6.57
N GLN A 129 44.32 80.30 6.50
CA GLN A 129 43.37 80.89 5.56
C GLN A 129 43.83 80.80 4.09
N ILE A 130 45.14 80.89 3.83
CA ILE A 130 45.70 80.70 2.47
C ILE A 130 45.61 79.22 2.05
N PHE A 131 45.79 78.26 2.97
CA PHE A 131 45.72 76.82 2.67
C PHE A 131 44.31 76.20 2.77
N GLN A 132 43.34 76.86 3.41
CA GLN A 132 41.94 76.42 3.45
C GLN A 132 41.31 76.17 2.06
N PRO A 133 41.43 77.05 1.05
CA PRO A 133 40.91 76.78 -0.29
C PRO A 133 41.60 75.57 -0.96
N CYS A 134 42.90 75.36 -0.75
CA CYS A 134 43.60 74.17 -1.25
C CYS A 134 43.12 72.88 -0.58
N ARG A 135 42.86 72.91 0.73
CA ARG A 135 42.29 71.75 1.46
C ARG A 135 40.88 71.41 0.96
N HIS A 136 40.05 72.41 0.69
CA HIS A 136 38.74 72.19 0.09
C HIS A 136 38.80 71.66 -1.36
N MET A 137 39.80 72.04 -2.16
CA MET A 137 40.00 71.45 -3.49
C MET A 137 40.47 69.99 -3.42
N LEU A 138 41.46 69.66 -2.58
CA LEU A 138 41.91 68.27 -2.38
C LEU A 138 40.79 67.38 -1.83
N GLN A 139 39.99 67.87 -0.88
CA GLN A 139 38.86 67.12 -0.33
C GLN A 139 37.72 66.96 -1.34
N ARG A 140 37.51 67.93 -2.25
CA ARG A 140 36.60 67.75 -3.39
C ARG A 140 37.12 66.72 -4.38
N GLN A 141 38.42 66.72 -4.68
CA GLN A 141 39.00 65.76 -5.62
C GLN A 141 38.86 64.33 -5.08
N HIS A 142 39.24 64.10 -3.82
CA HIS A 142 39.05 62.80 -3.15
C HIS A 142 37.59 62.32 -3.19
N TRP A 143 36.62 63.22 -2.95
CA TRP A 143 35.21 62.88 -2.99
C TRP A 143 34.70 62.57 -4.42
N VAL A 144 35.24 63.23 -5.44
CA VAL A 144 34.96 62.91 -6.85
C VAL A 144 35.57 61.56 -7.23
N ASP A 145 36.79 61.28 -6.78
CA ASP A 145 37.50 60.02 -7.04
C ASP A 145 36.81 58.84 -6.30
N GLU A 146 36.31 59.04 -5.08
CA GLU A 146 35.47 58.08 -4.34
C GLU A 146 34.12 57.80 -5.05
N ILE A 147 33.47 58.83 -5.60
CA ILE A 147 32.22 58.65 -6.37
C ILE A 147 32.49 57.88 -7.66
N ALA A 148 33.59 58.18 -8.37
CA ALA A 148 33.97 57.46 -9.57
C ALA A 148 34.23 55.98 -9.28
N ALA A 149 35.03 55.67 -8.24
CA ALA A 149 35.28 54.30 -7.81
C ALA A 149 33.99 53.57 -7.35
N HIS A 150 33.04 54.29 -6.75
CA HIS A 150 31.75 53.71 -6.36
C HIS A 150 30.84 53.44 -7.56
N ASP A 151 30.80 54.31 -8.58
CA ASP A 151 29.98 54.05 -9.78
C ASP A 151 30.58 52.93 -10.66
N ASP A 152 31.92 52.81 -10.72
CA ASP A 152 32.59 51.65 -11.32
C ASP A 152 32.25 50.34 -10.57
N LEU A 153 32.33 50.32 -9.24
CA LEU A 153 31.91 49.15 -8.44
C LEU A 153 30.42 48.81 -8.67
N MET A 154 29.55 49.82 -8.73
CA MET A 154 28.13 49.63 -9.00
C MET A 154 27.88 49.19 -10.45
N LYS A 155 28.76 49.53 -11.39
CA LYS A 155 28.71 49.07 -12.78
C LYS A 155 29.06 47.59 -12.86
N ASP A 156 30.16 47.15 -12.27
CA ASP A 156 30.54 45.74 -12.20
C ASP A 156 29.45 44.90 -11.53
N HIS A 157 28.85 45.41 -10.46
CA HIS A 157 27.72 44.75 -9.78
C HIS A 157 26.49 44.67 -10.70
N ARG A 158 26.13 45.74 -11.43
CA ARG A 158 25.04 45.73 -12.44
C ARG A 158 25.29 44.72 -13.56
N GLU A 159 26.53 44.62 -14.05
CA GLU A 159 26.91 43.65 -15.09
C GLU A 159 26.85 42.20 -14.57
N HIS A 160 27.31 41.96 -13.33
CA HIS A 160 27.18 40.65 -12.68
C HIS A 160 25.71 40.22 -12.50
N TRP A 161 24.85 41.09 -11.97
CA TRP A 161 23.41 40.79 -11.84
C TRP A 161 22.73 40.55 -13.19
N ALA A 162 23.10 41.30 -14.24
CA ALA A 162 22.58 41.07 -15.58
C ALA A 162 23.03 39.71 -16.16
N GLN A 163 24.26 39.26 -15.84
CA GLN A 163 24.73 37.94 -16.21
C GLN A 163 24.00 36.82 -15.43
N GLU A 164 23.82 36.97 -14.12
CA GLU A 164 23.07 36.01 -13.31
C GLU A 164 21.61 35.89 -13.75
N GLU A 165 20.94 37.01 -14.05
CA GLU A 165 19.57 37.02 -14.56
C GLU A 165 19.48 36.32 -15.94
N ALA A 166 20.46 36.53 -16.83
CA ALA A 166 20.55 35.81 -18.09
C ALA A 166 20.80 34.29 -17.90
N ASP A 167 21.57 33.87 -16.90
CA ASP A 167 21.77 32.46 -16.55
C ASP A 167 20.56 31.83 -15.84
N HIS A 168 19.80 32.61 -15.07
CA HIS A 168 18.50 32.19 -14.56
C HIS A 168 17.48 32.03 -15.69
N GLU A 169 17.45 32.94 -16.67
CA GLU A 169 16.57 32.80 -17.84
C GLU A 169 16.94 31.59 -18.71
N ARG A 170 18.24 31.37 -18.97
CA ARG A 170 18.72 30.14 -19.64
C ARG A 170 18.24 28.88 -18.91
N ARG A 171 18.34 28.83 -17.57
CA ARG A 171 17.86 27.71 -16.76
C ARG A 171 16.34 27.57 -16.79
N ARG A 172 15.57 28.66 -16.77
CA ARG A 172 14.10 28.64 -16.94
C ARG A 172 13.70 28.05 -18.30
N VAL A 173 14.37 28.45 -19.39
CA VAL A 173 14.10 27.93 -20.74
C VAL A 173 14.45 26.45 -20.86
N ILE A 174 15.60 26.00 -20.34
CA ILE A 174 15.98 24.57 -20.37
C ILE A 174 14.96 23.74 -19.58
N HIS A 175 14.62 24.15 -18.35
CA HIS A 175 13.67 23.42 -17.52
C HIS A 175 12.25 23.39 -18.13
N SER A 176 11.84 24.48 -18.79
CA SER A 176 10.61 24.54 -19.59
C SER A 176 10.61 23.51 -20.72
N GLN A 177 11.71 23.40 -21.48
CA GLN A 177 11.85 22.42 -22.57
C GLN A 177 11.84 20.98 -22.06
N GLU A 178 12.54 20.68 -20.97
CA GLU A 178 12.53 19.36 -20.34
C GLU A 178 11.14 18.97 -19.82
N LEU A 179 10.42 19.91 -19.20
CA LEU A 179 9.05 19.70 -18.74
C LEU A 179 8.09 19.45 -19.91
N GLN A 180 8.19 20.20 -21.01
CA GLN A 180 7.39 19.95 -22.22
C GLN A 180 7.70 18.59 -22.85
N LYS A 181 8.97 18.19 -22.91
CA LYS A 181 9.38 16.87 -23.38
C LYS A 181 8.78 15.76 -22.51
N TRP A 182 8.85 15.88 -21.18
CA TRP A 182 8.25 14.92 -20.25
C TRP A 182 6.72 14.86 -20.36
N ILE A 183 6.05 16.01 -20.56
CA ILE A 183 4.60 16.05 -20.82
C ILE A 183 4.26 15.28 -22.10
N ALA A 184 5.04 15.43 -23.17
CA ALA A 184 4.85 14.71 -24.42
C ALA A 184 5.08 13.18 -24.26
N GLU A 185 6.20 12.77 -23.67
CA GLU A 185 6.51 11.34 -23.41
C GLU A 185 5.44 10.69 -22.52
N LYS A 186 4.93 11.42 -21.52
CA LYS A 186 3.83 10.95 -20.67
C LYS A 186 2.52 10.85 -21.43
N ALA A 187 2.20 11.82 -22.29
CA ALA A 187 1.01 11.77 -23.13
C ALA A 187 1.03 10.59 -24.12
N GLU A 188 2.19 10.28 -24.72
CA GLU A 188 2.37 9.08 -25.54
C GLU A 188 2.17 7.79 -24.73
N MET A 189 2.75 7.71 -23.52
CA MET A 189 2.58 6.56 -22.63
C MET A 189 1.12 6.37 -22.20
N ASP A 190 0.40 7.45 -21.90
CA ASP A 190 -1.00 7.40 -21.49
C ASP A 190 -1.93 7.12 -22.69
N GLN A 191 -1.61 7.59 -23.90
CA GLN A 191 -2.28 7.15 -25.14
C GLN A 191 -2.06 5.66 -25.42
N TRP A 192 -0.84 5.15 -25.23
CA TRP A 192 -0.53 3.73 -25.38
C TRP A 192 -1.27 2.86 -24.36
N LYS A 193 -1.39 3.29 -23.10
CA LYS A 193 -2.24 2.63 -22.10
C LYS A 193 -3.71 2.64 -22.51
N ALA A 194 -4.25 3.79 -22.94
CA ALA A 194 -5.64 3.91 -23.36
C ALA A 194 -5.95 3.02 -24.58
N ASP A 195 -5.01 2.87 -25.52
CA ASP A 195 -5.15 1.96 -26.65
C ASP A 195 -5.05 0.48 -26.24
N LEU A 196 -4.17 0.14 -25.28
CA LEU A 196 -4.16 -1.20 -24.66
C LEU A 196 -5.45 -1.51 -23.91
N GLU A 197 -6.03 -0.57 -23.17
CA GLU A 197 -7.29 -0.74 -22.47
C GLU A 197 -8.47 -0.90 -23.44
N ARG A 198 -8.48 -0.12 -24.53
CA ARG A 198 -9.43 -0.28 -25.64
C ARG A 198 -9.34 -1.69 -26.23
N LYS A 199 -8.13 -2.14 -26.60
CA LYS A 199 -7.87 -3.48 -27.14
C LYS A 199 -8.18 -4.62 -26.13
N ARG A 200 -8.00 -4.38 -24.82
CA ARG A 200 -8.45 -5.30 -23.76
C ARG A 200 -9.97 -5.37 -23.62
N GLY A 201 -10.70 -4.34 -24.05
CA GLY A 201 -12.15 -4.36 -24.18
C GLY A 201 -12.63 -5.46 -25.12
N ASP A 202 -11.98 -5.59 -26.28
CA ASP A 202 -12.32 -6.55 -27.35
C ASP A 202 -11.99 -8.02 -26.99
N ILE A 203 -11.19 -8.26 -25.95
CA ILE A 203 -10.95 -9.59 -25.39
C ILE A 203 -12.24 -10.08 -24.75
N ILE A 204 -12.79 -11.19 -25.27
CA ILE A 204 -14.03 -11.81 -24.79
C ILE A 204 -13.84 -13.28 -24.47
N TRP A 205 -14.73 -13.82 -23.63
CA TRP A 205 -14.82 -15.25 -23.36
C TRP A 205 -15.72 -15.92 -24.41
N GLY A 206 -15.12 -16.71 -25.29
CA GLY A 206 -15.80 -17.55 -26.28
C GLY A 206 -15.90 -19.01 -25.85
N ASP A 207 -16.53 -19.85 -26.67
CA ASP A 207 -16.60 -21.32 -26.51
C ASP A 207 -17.00 -21.80 -25.09
N TYR A 208 -17.89 -21.08 -24.39
CA TYR A 208 -18.30 -21.40 -23.01
C TYR A 208 -18.92 -22.80 -22.91
N ARG A 209 -18.44 -23.61 -21.96
CA ARG A 209 -18.91 -24.96 -21.64
C ARG A 209 -19.20 -25.09 -20.15
N ASP A 210 -20.39 -25.60 -19.85
CA ASP A 210 -20.80 -26.10 -18.54
C ASP A 210 -20.35 -27.57 -18.44
N LEU A 211 -19.21 -27.83 -17.78
CA LEU A 211 -18.63 -29.16 -17.61
C LEU A 211 -19.32 -29.96 -16.48
N GLY A 212 -20.38 -29.42 -15.89
CA GLY A 212 -21.14 -30.07 -14.82
C GLY A 212 -20.47 -29.99 -13.46
N CYS A 213 -20.81 -30.93 -12.58
CA CYS A 213 -20.35 -30.92 -11.19
C CYS A 213 -19.04 -31.70 -11.04
N SER A 214 -17.91 -30.99 -10.85
CA SER A 214 -16.60 -31.61 -10.62
C SER A 214 -16.45 -32.17 -9.20
N LYS A 215 -17.01 -31.51 -8.19
CA LYS A 215 -16.93 -31.89 -6.76
C LYS A 215 -18.24 -31.57 -6.04
N TYR A 216 -18.41 -32.06 -4.80
CA TYR A 216 -19.57 -31.72 -3.98
C TYR A 216 -19.74 -30.19 -3.86
N SER A 217 -20.95 -29.69 -4.17
CA SER A 217 -21.27 -28.25 -4.20
C SER A 217 -20.43 -27.39 -5.16
N LYS A 218 -19.60 -27.97 -6.04
CA LYS A 218 -18.78 -27.26 -7.04
C LYS A 218 -19.22 -27.61 -8.46
N ARG A 219 -19.37 -26.59 -9.29
CA ARG A 219 -19.61 -26.71 -10.72
C ARG A 219 -18.41 -26.18 -11.49
N HIS A 220 -17.99 -26.94 -12.49
CA HIS A 220 -16.87 -26.61 -13.35
C HIS A 220 -17.38 -26.00 -14.64
N HIS A 221 -16.82 -24.85 -14.99
CA HIS A 221 -17.07 -24.15 -16.23
C HIS A 221 -15.73 -23.93 -16.93
N SER A 222 -15.73 -23.93 -18.27
CA SER A 222 -14.56 -23.54 -19.07
C SER A 222 -14.98 -22.61 -20.21
N ALA A 223 -14.09 -21.73 -20.64
CA ALA A 223 -14.31 -20.83 -21.77
C ALA A 223 -12.96 -20.48 -22.39
N THR A 224 -12.93 -20.32 -23.71
CA THR A 224 -11.73 -19.93 -24.44
C THR A 224 -11.60 -18.41 -24.42
N LEU A 225 -10.44 -17.87 -24.06
CA LEU A 225 -10.14 -16.46 -24.24
C LEU A 225 -9.89 -16.20 -25.74
N THR A 226 -10.72 -15.37 -26.38
CA THR A 226 -10.54 -15.00 -27.80
C THR A 226 -10.13 -13.55 -27.97
N ASN A 227 -9.61 -13.22 -29.16
CA ASN A 227 -9.19 -11.87 -29.56
C ASN A 227 -8.09 -11.26 -28.68
N VAL A 228 -7.18 -12.06 -28.10
CA VAL A 228 -6.01 -11.52 -27.40
C VAL A 228 -5.11 -10.77 -28.40
N PRO A 229 -4.86 -9.46 -28.22
CA PRO A 229 -4.00 -8.68 -29.11
C PRO A 229 -2.57 -9.20 -29.15
N ALA A 230 -1.93 -9.14 -30.31
CA ALA A 230 -0.50 -9.43 -30.45
C ALA A 230 0.34 -8.54 -29.51
N GLY A 231 1.26 -9.15 -28.76
CA GLY A 231 2.09 -8.48 -27.77
C GLY A 231 1.57 -8.56 -26.32
N LEU A 232 0.32 -8.97 -26.10
CA LEU A 232 -0.17 -9.35 -24.77
C LEU A 232 0.04 -10.84 -24.50
N ASP A 233 0.33 -11.17 -23.25
CA ASP A 233 0.53 -12.53 -22.76
C ASP A 233 -0.84 -13.19 -22.48
N PRO A 234 -1.29 -14.16 -23.30
CA PRO A 234 -2.64 -14.71 -23.22
C PRO A 234 -2.98 -15.33 -21.86
N ARG A 235 -1.97 -15.87 -21.15
CA ARG A 235 -2.14 -16.45 -19.82
C ARG A 235 -2.41 -15.38 -18.77
N LYS A 236 -1.66 -14.27 -18.80
CA LYS A 236 -1.88 -13.14 -17.87
C LYS A 236 -3.22 -12.47 -18.12
N GLU A 237 -3.62 -12.28 -19.37
CA GLU A 237 -4.94 -11.74 -19.69
C GLU A 237 -6.06 -12.69 -19.23
N CYS A 238 -5.86 -14.01 -19.34
CA CYS A 238 -6.78 -15.01 -18.79
C CYS A 238 -6.91 -14.87 -17.26
N GLU A 239 -5.80 -14.80 -16.52
CA GLU A 239 -5.81 -14.65 -15.05
C GLU A 239 -6.48 -13.34 -14.59
N LEU A 240 -6.40 -12.27 -15.39
CA LEU A 240 -6.97 -10.95 -15.09
C LEU A 240 -8.45 -10.78 -15.47
N LYS A 241 -8.95 -11.44 -16.53
CA LYS A 241 -10.29 -11.18 -17.09
C LYS A 241 -11.36 -12.02 -16.37
N PRO A 242 -12.25 -11.45 -15.54
CA PRO A 242 -13.33 -12.22 -14.93
C PRO A 242 -14.39 -12.63 -15.97
N MET A 243 -15.15 -13.69 -15.66
CA MET A 243 -16.36 -14.08 -16.41
C MET A 243 -17.59 -13.99 -15.49
N TYR A 244 -18.73 -13.58 -16.04
CA TYR A 244 -19.99 -13.51 -15.30
C TYR A 244 -20.64 -14.90 -15.22
N ILE A 245 -20.63 -15.51 -14.03
CA ILE A 245 -21.18 -16.85 -13.78
C ILE A 245 -22.05 -16.79 -12.53
N TYR A 246 -23.31 -17.25 -12.62
CA TYR A 246 -24.28 -17.24 -11.50
C TYR A 246 -24.36 -15.88 -10.79
N ASP A 247 -24.62 -14.85 -11.58
CA ASP A 247 -24.79 -13.45 -11.15
C ASP A 247 -23.59 -12.82 -10.44
N ARG A 248 -22.38 -13.35 -10.70
CA ARG A 248 -21.13 -12.81 -10.17
C ARG A 248 -20.00 -12.85 -11.19
N TRP A 249 -19.32 -11.71 -11.35
CA TRP A 249 -18.00 -11.64 -11.99
C TRP A 249 -16.99 -12.43 -11.16
N THR A 250 -16.48 -13.51 -11.73
CA THR A 250 -15.57 -14.45 -11.07
C THR A 250 -14.30 -14.60 -11.92
N PRO A 251 -13.09 -14.38 -11.38
CA PRO A 251 -11.85 -14.69 -12.09
C PRO A 251 -11.69 -16.21 -12.26
N PRO A 252 -10.99 -16.68 -13.30
CA PRO A 252 -10.72 -18.10 -13.45
C PRO A 252 -9.93 -18.64 -12.25
N SER A 253 -10.26 -19.88 -11.88
CA SER A 253 -9.58 -20.65 -10.84
C SER A 253 -8.20 -21.15 -11.32
N TRP A 254 -8.06 -21.39 -12.63
CA TRP A 254 -6.79 -21.56 -13.33
C TRP A 254 -6.97 -21.28 -14.84
N CYS A 255 -5.85 -21.07 -15.53
CA CYS A 255 -5.77 -20.95 -16.98
C CYS A 255 -4.94 -22.12 -17.52
N GLU A 256 -5.47 -22.83 -18.52
CA GLU A 256 -4.76 -23.88 -19.25
C GLU A 256 -3.99 -23.25 -20.42
N ASP A 257 -2.68 -23.51 -20.49
CA ASP A 257 -1.81 -22.96 -21.54
C ASP A 257 -2.18 -23.55 -22.92
N PRO A 258 -2.05 -22.76 -23.99
CA PRO A 258 -2.41 -23.17 -25.35
C PRO A 258 -1.42 -24.21 -25.92
N GLN A 259 -1.58 -25.49 -25.59
CA GLN A 259 -0.59 -26.52 -25.97
C GLN A 259 -0.41 -26.73 -27.49
N LEU A 260 -1.40 -26.39 -28.34
CA LEU A 260 -1.26 -26.51 -29.82
C LEU A 260 -1.91 -25.41 -30.69
N CYS A 261 -2.76 -24.53 -30.17
CA CYS A 261 -3.60 -23.66 -31.03
C CYS A 261 -3.67 -22.17 -30.63
N GLY A 262 -2.76 -21.67 -29.79
CA GLY A 262 -2.75 -20.25 -29.35
C GLY A 262 -3.95 -19.81 -28.48
N LYS A 263 -4.92 -20.68 -28.25
CA LYS A 263 -6.14 -20.46 -27.47
C LYS A 263 -5.93 -20.80 -25.99
N THR A 264 -5.94 -19.80 -25.11
CA THR A 264 -5.88 -20.02 -23.66
C THR A 264 -7.29 -20.32 -23.13
N VAL A 265 -7.43 -21.32 -22.27
CA VAL A 265 -8.73 -21.71 -21.71
C VAL A 265 -8.77 -21.34 -20.23
N GLY A 266 -9.74 -20.50 -19.86
CA GLY A 266 -10.06 -20.22 -18.45
C GLY A 266 -10.95 -21.33 -17.89
N HIS A 267 -10.76 -21.66 -16.61
CA HIS A 267 -11.60 -22.62 -15.89
C HIS A 267 -12.06 -22.06 -14.55
N TRP A 268 -13.31 -22.35 -14.16
CA TRP A 268 -13.92 -21.85 -12.93
C TRP A 268 -14.55 -22.97 -12.11
N GLU A 269 -14.21 -23.09 -10.82
CA GLU A 269 -14.91 -23.95 -9.85
C GLU A 269 -15.85 -23.14 -8.95
N VAL A 270 -17.03 -22.81 -9.48
CA VAL A 270 -18.03 -21.98 -8.78
C VAL A 270 -18.86 -22.83 -7.83
N ASN A 271 -19.23 -22.27 -6.67
CA ASN A 271 -20.16 -22.94 -5.75
C ASN A 271 -21.56 -23.00 -6.38
N SER A 272 -22.14 -24.19 -6.51
CA SER A 272 -23.48 -24.38 -7.06
C SER A 272 -24.31 -25.32 -6.18
N SER A 273 -25.47 -24.85 -5.74
CA SER A 273 -26.46 -25.66 -5.01
C SER A 273 -26.98 -26.84 -5.86
N LEU A 274 -26.95 -26.73 -7.19
CA LEU A 274 -27.28 -27.81 -8.12
C LEU A 274 -26.29 -28.98 -8.06
N CYS A 275 -25.08 -28.75 -7.53
CA CYS A 275 -24.04 -29.75 -7.31
C CYS A 275 -24.02 -30.29 -5.86
N LYS A 276 -25.00 -29.90 -5.03
CA LYS A 276 -25.29 -30.62 -3.80
C LYS A 276 -26.29 -31.73 -4.12
N PRO A 277 -25.94 -33.02 -3.97
CA PRO A 277 -26.96 -34.07 -3.92
C PRO A 277 -27.97 -33.74 -2.83
N TYR A 278 -29.25 -33.84 -3.13
CA TYR A 278 -30.31 -33.81 -2.13
C TYR A 278 -30.82 -35.23 -1.91
N ILE A 279 -31.09 -35.56 -0.65
CA ILE A 279 -31.71 -36.82 -0.28
C ILE A 279 -33.21 -36.64 -0.50
N SER A 280 -33.77 -37.39 -1.45
CA SER A 280 -35.19 -37.29 -1.82
C SER A 280 -36.08 -38.08 -0.88
N ARG A 281 -35.54 -39.15 -0.29
CA ARG A 281 -36.24 -40.06 0.59
C ARG A 281 -35.25 -40.72 1.55
N TYR A 282 -35.67 -40.85 2.81
CA TYR A 282 -35.06 -41.76 3.77
C TYR A 282 -36.00 -42.96 3.92
N GLU A 283 -35.49 -44.16 3.74
CA GLU A 283 -36.18 -45.40 4.06
C GLU A 283 -35.54 -45.95 5.35
N ASP A 284 -36.35 -46.04 6.41
CA ASP A 284 -35.95 -46.59 7.71
C ASP A 284 -35.98 -48.12 7.60
N HIS A 285 -34.80 -48.75 7.70
CA HIS A 285 -34.65 -50.21 7.67
C HIS A 285 -34.64 -50.83 9.07
N GLY A 286 -34.97 -50.06 10.11
CA GLY A 286 -35.08 -50.54 11.48
C GLY A 286 -33.75 -50.59 12.24
N CYS A 287 -33.77 -51.28 13.37
CA CYS A 287 -32.62 -51.37 14.28
C CYS A 287 -31.72 -52.56 13.93
N ILE A 288 -30.44 -52.30 13.61
CA ILE A 288 -29.45 -53.39 13.40
C ILE A 288 -29.03 -54.00 14.73
N ARG A 289 -28.89 -53.17 15.78
CA ARG A 289 -28.55 -53.53 17.17
C ARG A 289 -29.23 -52.58 18.14
N ARG A 290 -29.27 -52.91 19.44
CA ARG A 290 -29.76 -52.00 20.50
C ARG A 290 -29.00 -50.66 20.42
N GLY A 291 -29.71 -49.59 20.11
CA GLY A 291 -29.16 -48.23 19.99
C GLY A 291 -28.69 -47.80 18.60
N THR A 292 -28.81 -48.64 17.56
CA THR A 292 -28.35 -48.30 16.19
C THR A 292 -29.40 -48.59 15.13
N ARG A 293 -29.91 -47.55 14.45
CA ARG A 293 -30.86 -47.64 13.33
C ARG A 293 -30.18 -47.46 11.98
N GLN A 294 -30.65 -48.18 10.97
CA GLN A 294 -30.18 -48.07 9.59
C GLN A 294 -31.15 -47.24 8.75
N TYR A 295 -30.64 -46.23 8.07
CA TYR A 295 -31.39 -45.44 7.10
C TYR A 295 -30.77 -45.60 5.72
N LYS A 296 -31.58 -45.93 4.72
CA LYS A 296 -31.19 -45.89 3.32
C LYS A 296 -31.64 -44.56 2.73
N ALA A 297 -30.67 -43.70 2.45
CA ALA A 297 -30.92 -42.41 1.82
C ALA A 297 -30.89 -42.58 0.29
N THR A 298 -32.03 -42.39 -0.36
CA THR A 298 -32.06 -42.33 -1.83
C THR A 298 -31.64 -40.92 -2.26
N ILE A 299 -30.49 -40.85 -2.93
CA ILE A 299 -29.93 -39.60 -3.45
C ILE A 299 -30.39 -39.41 -4.90
N HIS A 300 -30.95 -38.24 -5.21
CA HIS A 300 -31.30 -37.88 -6.58
C HIS A 300 -30.47 -36.68 -7.06
N ARG A 301 -29.99 -36.74 -8.31
CA ARG A 301 -29.58 -35.54 -9.05
C ARG A 301 -30.84 -34.84 -9.55
N LYS A 302 -30.97 -33.54 -9.28
CA LYS A 302 -32.08 -32.72 -9.75
C LYS A 302 -32.00 -32.61 -11.28
N LYS A 303 -32.82 -33.38 -12.02
CA LYS A 303 -32.95 -33.21 -13.48
C LYS A 303 -33.46 -31.78 -13.76
N ARG A 304 -32.85 -31.09 -14.74
CA ARG A 304 -33.23 -29.72 -15.11
C ARG A 304 -34.67 -29.70 -15.66
N GLY A 305 -35.59 -29.08 -14.94
CA GLY A 305 -36.79 -28.51 -15.54
C GLY A 305 -36.41 -27.22 -16.26
N HIS A 306 -36.76 -27.09 -17.54
CA HIS A 306 -36.52 -25.87 -18.31
C HIS A 306 -37.52 -24.78 -17.88
N HIS A 307 -37.05 -23.77 -17.16
CA HIS A 307 -37.82 -22.54 -16.93
C HIS A 307 -37.36 -21.45 -17.90
N TYR A 308 -38.24 -21.07 -18.82
CA TYR A 308 -38.10 -19.85 -19.60
C TYR A 308 -38.31 -18.63 -18.69
N TYR A 309 -37.36 -17.69 -18.69
CA TYR A 309 -37.56 -16.37 -18.08
C TYR A 309 -37.90 -15.36 -19.18
N ARG A 310 -39.06 -14.70 -19.04
CA ARG A 310 -39.55 -13.69 -19.98
C ARG A 310 -39.11 -12.30 -19.49
N SER A 311 -38.14 -11.70 -20.17
CA SER A 311 -37.66 -10.35 -19.84
C SER A 311 -38.71 -9.29 -20.19
N THR A 312 -39.13 -8.50 -19.20
CA THR A 312 -39.99 -7.32 -19.39
C THR A 312 -39.13 -6.09 -19.63
N ARG A 313 -39.37 -5.42 -20.76
CA ARG A 313 -38.73 -4.18 -21.18
C ARG A 313 -39.50 -3.00 -20.59
N THR A 314 -38.89 -2.17 -19.76
CA THR A 314 -39.49 -0.92 -19.28
C THR A 314 -39.00 0.26 -20.13
N ASP A 315 -39.92 0.87 -20.86
CA ASP A 315 -39.75 2.19 -21.45
C ASP A 315 -39.67 3.26 -20.36
N MET A 316 -38.87 4.31 -20.61
CA MET A 316 -39.09 5.62 -20.01
C MET A 316 -38.99 6.69 -21.09
N THR A 317 -40.07 7.47 -21.23
CA THR A 317 -40.13 8.64 -22.11
C THR A 317 -40.46 9.89 -21.31
N ALA A 318 -40.10 11.04 -21.91
CA ALA A 318 -40.77 12.35 -21.80
C ALA A 318 -40.17 13.48 -20.92
N ARG A 319 -39.76 14.54 -21.65
CA ARG A 319 -40.05 15.99 -21.45
C ARG A 319 -39.42 16.71 -20.24
N LYS A 320 -38.84 17.91 -20.44
CA LYS A 320 -39.62 19.15 -20.73
C LYS A 320 -38.80 20.29 -21.38
N GLN A 321 -39.49 21.17 -22.12
CA GLN A 321 -39.02 22.48 -22.61
C GLN A 321 -39.49 23.63 -21.68
N LEU A 322 -38.73 24.74 -21.65
CA LEU A 322 -39.06 26.18 -21.40
C LEU A 322 -37.74 26.94 -21.76
N SER A 323 -37.62 28.05 -22.48
CA SER A 323 -38.48 29.10 -23.08
C SER A 323 -38.67 30.41 -22.28
N ASN A 324 -38.81 31.51 -23.04
CA ASN A 324 -39.01 32.93 -22.64
C ASN A 324 -37.76 33.67 -22.10
N GLY A 325 -37.54 34.97 -22.32
CA GLY A 325 -38.23 35.91 -23.24
C GLY A 325 -38.34 37.36 -22.71
N TYR A 326 -37.89 38.34 -23.51
CA TYR A 326 -38.32 39.76 -23.56
C TYR A 326 -38.16 40.71 -22.34
N MET A 327 -37.54 41.89 -22.57
CA MET A 327 -38.27 43.19 -22.59
C MET A 327 -37.38 44.36 -23.05
N LYS A 328 -37.98 45.35 -23.73
CA LYS A 328 -37.34 46.59 -24.22
C LYS A 328 -37.85 47.83 -23.44
N ASN A 329 -37.02 48.87 -23.40
CA ASN A 329 -37.34 50.31 -23.43
C ASN A 329 -38.56 50.85 -22.67
N ALA A 330 -38.32 51.83 -21.77
CA ALA A 330 -39.34 52.83 -21.43
C ALA A 330 -38.74 54.21 -21.07
N ARG A 331 -39.40 55.27 -21.57
CA ARG A 331 -39.41 56.67 -21.08
C ARG A 331 -38.20 57.59 -21.35
N LYS A 332 -38.18 58.10 -22.59
CA LYS A 332 -38.17 59.57 -22.78
C LYS A 332 -39.57 60.10 -22.45
N LEU A 333 -39.76 60.85 -21.35
CA LEU A 333 -40.98 61.63 -21.10
C LEU A 333 -40.82 62.73 -20.03
N VAL A 334 -39.82 63.61 -20.18
CA VAL A 334 -39.80 64.92 -19.49
C VAL A 334 -39.44 66.00 -20.52
N ILE A 335 -40.39 66.26 -21.41
CA ILE A 335 -40.44 67.47 -22.24
C ILE A 335 -41.23 68.54 -21.45
N ALA A 336 -41.09 69.81 -21.83
CA ALA A 336 -42.18 70.80 -21.78
C ALA A 336 -42.58 71.42 -20.42
N ILE A 337 -41.63 71.92 -19.61
CA ILE A 337 -41.96 72.88 -18.52
C ILE A 337 -41.15 74.20 -18.55
N LEU A 338 -39.90 74.23 -19.03
CA LEU A 338 -39.03 75.43 -18.91
C LEU A 338 -38.71 76.15 -20.25
N LEU A 339 -39.69 76.23 -21.15
CA LEU A 339 -39.62 77.02 -22.40
C LEU A 339 -40.94 77.78 -22.70
N GLY A 340 -41.59 78.31 -21.66
CA GLY A 340 -42.80 79.13 -21.81
C GLY A 340 -42.95 80.12 -20.66
N CYS A 341 -43.25 81.37 -21.01
CA CYS A 341 -43.33 82.57 -20.16
C CYS A 341 -41.99 83.27 -19.86
N LEU A 342 -41.82 84.58 -20.10
CA LEU A 342 -42.76 85.58 -20.66
C LEU A 342 -41.98 86.69 -21.38
N CYS A 343 -42.43 87.06 -22.58
CA CYS A 343 -42.06 88.32 -23.23
C CYS A 343 -42.83 89.50 -22.62
N VAL A 344 -42.44 90.72 -23.04
CA VAL A 344 -43.17 91.99 -22.90
C VAL A 344 -43.01 92.75 -21.57
N SER A 345 -42.02 93.66 -21.54
CA SER A 345 -42.12 95.08 -21.09
C SER A 345 -40.72 95.72 -21.06
N ILE A 346 -40.44 97.00 -21.33
CA ILE A 346 -41.16 98.15 -21.93
C ILE A 346 -40.06 99.11 -22.47
N LEU A 347 -40.34 99.89 -23.52
CA LEU A 347 -39.47 100.97 -24.02
C LEU A 347 -39.60 102.26 -23.17
N ALA A 348 -38.49 102.91 -22.78
CA ALA A 348 -38.29 104.39 -22.80
C ALA A 348 -37.03 104.87 -22.02
N PHE A 349 -36.63 106.12 -22.29
CA PHE A 349 -35.67 107.00 -21.57
C PHE A 349 -34.15 106.73 -21.64
N ARG A 350 -33.47 107.57 -22.45
CA ARG A 350 -32.16 108.18 -22.13
C ARG A 350 -32.45 109.57 -21.50
N PRO A 351 -31.68 110.05 -20.50
CA PRO A 351 -30.35 110.63 -20.74
C PRO A 351 -29.30 110.29 -19.64
N CYS A 352 -28.17 111.01 -19.64
CA CYS A 352 -27.02 110.90 -18.70
C CYS A 352 -26.04 109.72 -18.93
N ALA A 353 -25.40 109.70 -20.10
CA ALA A 353 -24.35 108.72 -20.45
C ALA A 353 -23.21 108.61 -19.40
N HIS A 354 -22.78 109.72 -18.80
CA HIS A 354 -21.62 109.73 -17.88
C HIS A 354 -21.90 109.04 -16.52
N VAL A 355 -23.11 109.19 -15.96
CA VAL A 355 -23.49 108.52 -14.70
C VAL A 355 -23.81 107.05 -14.94
N LEU A 356 -24.46 106.72 -16.06
CA LEU A 356 -24.69 105.33 -16.47
C LEU A 356 -23.38 104.59 -16.77
N GLN A 357 -22.38 105.26 -17.36
CA GLN A 357 -21.08 104.65 -17.62
C GLN A 357 -20.30 104.39 -16.32
N ARG A 358 -20.35 105.30 -15.33
CA ARG A 358 -19.74 105.04 -14.02
C ARG A 358 -20.45 103.91 -13.25
N ARG A 359 -21.78 103.89 -13.26
CA ARG A 359 -22.55 102.81 -12.62
C ARG A 359 -22.33 101.46 -13.30
N ARG A 360 -22.30 101.44 -14.64
CA ARG A 360 -21.94 100.24 -15.42
C ARG A 360 -20.51 99.79 -15.14
N TRP A 361 -19.56 100.71 -15.03
CA TRP A 361 -18.19 100.39 -14.63
C TRP A 361 -18.11 99.82 -13.20
N ASP A 362 -18.83 100.40 -12.25
CA ASP A 362 -18.89 99.88 -10.87
C ASP A 362 -19.60 98.50 -10.81
N GLU A 363 -20.59 98.25 -11.66
CA GLU A 363 -21.24 96.95 -11.86
C GLU A 363 -20.31 95.93 -12.53
N GLU A 364 -19.56 96.33 -13.55
CA GLU A 364 -18.54 95.51 -14.24
C GLU A 364 -17.37 95.17 -13.30
N VAL A 365 -16.85 96.14 -12.54
CA VAL A 365 -15.83 95.93 -11.50
C VAL A 365 -16.36 95.04 -10.38
N SER A 366 -17.63 95.19 -9.98
CA SER A 366 -18.25 94.31 -8.98
C SER A 366 -18.52 92.90 -9.50
N ALA A 367 -18.86 92.74 -10.79
CA ALA A 367 -18.98 91.46 -11.46
C ALA A 367 -17.61 90.77 -11.60
N HIS A 368 -16.58 91.50 -12.02
CA HIS A 368 -15.21 91.01 -12.12
C HIS A 368 -14.64 90.62 -10.74
N LYS A 369 -14.91 91.41 -9.69
CA LYS A 369 -14.60 91.05 -8.29
C LYS A 369 -15.42 89.88 -7.73
N ARG A 370 -16.55 89.50 -8.36
CA ARG A 370 -17.23 88.22 -8.05
C ARG A 370 -16.52 87.10 -8.79
N LEU A 371 -16.33 87.23 -10.10
CA LEU A 371 -15.65 86.24 -10.94
C LEU A 371 -14.26 85.87 -10.39
N ILE A 372 -13.42 86.82 -9.98
CA ILE A 372 -12.12 86.55 -9.34
C ILE A 372 -12.27 85.75 -8.04
N ARG A 373 -13.30 86.02 -7.23
CA ARG A 373 -13.54 85.26 -5.98
C ARG A 373 -14.09 83.87 -6.27
N ASP A 374 -14.95 83.74 -7.26
CA ASP A 374 -15.53 82.47 -7.68
C ASP A 374 -14.44 81.56 -8.30
N GLU A 375 -13.56 82.13 -9.13
CA GLU A 375 -12.38 81.47 -9.72
C GLU A 375 -11.33 81.11 -8.65
N ALA A 376 -11.06 82.00 -7.68
CA ALA A 376 -10.20 81.67 -6.54
C ALA A 376 -10.79 80.52 -5.70
N ALA A 377 -12.09 80.54 -5.43
CA ALA A 377 -12.78 79.47 -4.70
C ALA A 377 -12.87 78.16 -5.51
N GLU A 378 -12.90 78.22 -6.84
CA GLU A 378 -12.77 77.05 -7.71
C GLU A 378 -11.34 76.48 -7.71
N LEU A 379 -10.31 77.34 -7.76
CA LEU A 379 -8.91 76.94 -7.65
C LEU A 379 -8.59 76.33 -6.27
N GLU A 380 -9.14 76.87 -5.19
CA GLU A 380 -9.02 76.30 -3.84
C GLU A 380 -9.74 74.95 -3.73
N ARG A 381 -10.95 74.81 -4.29
CA ARG A 381 -11.63 73.51 -4.37
C ARG A 381 -10.85 72.50 -5.21
N GLY A 382 -10.24 72.93 -6.31
CA GLY A 382 -9.35 72.11 -7.14
C GLY A 382 -8.12 71.62 -6.37
N ARG A 383 -7.44 72.52 -5.65
CA ARG A 383 -6.30 72.18 -4.77
C ARG A 383 -6.70 71.23 -3.65
N ALA A 384 -7.84 71.45 -3.00
CA ALA A 384 -8.36 70.57 -1.94
C ALA A 384 -8.71 69.16 -2.48
N SER A 385 -9.34 69.10 -3.66
CA SER A 385 -9.65 67.84 -4.36
C SER A 385 -8.38 67.07 -4.72
N HIS A 386 -7.38 67.76 -5.29
CA HIS A 386 -6.09 67.16 -5.64
C HIS A 386 -5.31 66.69 -4.39
N ALA A 387 -5.32 67.45 -3.30
CA ALA A 387 -4.73 67.03 -2.02
C ALA A 387 -5.40 65.78 -1.46
N LEU A 388 -6.74 65.70 -1.51
CA LEU A 388 -7.49 64.51 -1.10
C LEU A 388 -7.17 63.30 -2.01
N GLN A 389 -7.01 63.51 -3.32
CA GLN A 389 -6.62 62.45 -4.26
C GLN A 389 -5.20 61.94 -3.98
N GLN A 390 -4.25 62.84 -3.70
CA GLN A 390 -2.89 62.46 -3.29
C GLN A 390 -2.87 61.69 -1.97
N GLN A 391 -3.72 62.06 -1.00
CA GLN A 391 -3.84 61.33 0.25
C GLN A 391 -4.42 59.92 0.02
N ARG A 392 -5.53 59.79 -0.72
CA ARG A 392 -6.09 58.47 -1.08
C ARG A 392 -5.08 57.58 -1.78
N TRP A 393 -4.31 58.12 -2.74
CA TRP A 393 -3.29 57.36 -3.45
C TRP A 393 -2.17 56.88 -2.51
N LYS A 394 -1.76 57.69 -1.51
CA LYS A 394 -0.82 57.25 -0.47
C LYS A 394 -1.41 56.14 0.40
N ASP A 395 -2.65 56.32 0.87
CA ASP A 395 -3.35 55.34 1.71
C ASP A 395 -3.51 53.99 0.97
N GLU A 396 -3.89 54.03 -0.31
CA GLU A 396 -3.97 52.88 -1.22
C GLU A 396 -2.61 52.22 -1.46
N HIS A 397 -1.54 53.02 -1.67
CA HIS A 397 -0.19 52.49 -1.86
C HIS A 397 0.36 51.84 -0.58
N GLU A 398 0.11 52.43 0.59
CA GLU A 398 0.48 51.84 1.88
C GLU A 398 -0.34 50.58 2.21
N ALA A 399 -1.61 50.54 1.83
CA ALA A 399 -2.43 49.33 1.90
C ALA A 399 -1.88 48.23 0.98
N HIS A 400 -1.56 48.56 -0.28
CA HIS A 400 -0.97 47.62 -1.23
C HIS A 400 0.39 47.08 -0.75
N ASN A 401 1.27 47.95 -0.24
CA ASN A 401 2.57 47.56 0.29
C ASN A 401 2.45 46.61 1.50
N ARG A 402 1.46 46.82 2.38
CA ARG A 402 1.15 45.88 3.48
C ARG A 402 0.71 44.53 2.93
N THR A 403 -0.27 44.50 2.03
CA THR A 403 -0.73 43.26 1.38
C THR A 403 0.42 42.51 0.70
N MET A 404 1.31 43.21 -0.03
CA MET A 404 2.46 42.58 -0.69
C MET A 404 3.51 42.05 0.30
N LYS A 405 3.67 42.70 1.46
CA LYS A 405 4.54 42.20 2.54
C LYS A 405 3.97 40.94 3.17
N ASP A 406 2.68 40.94 3.50
CA ASP A 406 1.98 39.80 4.10
C ASP A 406 1.99 38.60 3.13
N HIS A 407 1.77 38.86 1.83
CA HIS A 407 1.86 37.85 0.78
C HIS A 407 3.28 37.26 0.67
N ARG A 408 4.33 38.09 0.72
CA ARG A 408 5.72 37.62 0.73
C ARG A 408 6.01 36.73 1.94
N GLN A 409 5.60 37.15 3.14
CA GLN A 409 5.79 36.35 4.36
C GLN A 409 5.03 35.01 4.30
N HIS A 410 3.87 34.97 3.66
CA HIS A 410 3.14 33.72 3.42
C HIS A 410 3.88 32.80 2.46
N TRP A 411 4.40 33.31 1.34
CA TRP A 411 5.22 32.52 0.41
C TRP A 411 6.53 32.01 1.05
N GLU A 412 7.21 32.82 1.86
CA GLU A 412 8.40 32.42 2.63
C GLU A 412 8.07 31.27 3.63
N GLN A 413 6.86 31.27 4.21
CA GLN A 413 6.40 30.17 5.07
C GLN A 413 6.07 28.91 4.27
N GLU A 414 5.33 29.02 3.17
CA GLU A 414 5.00 27.87 2.31
C GLU A 414 6.26 27.24 1.69
N GLU A 415 7.26 28.03 1.29
CA GLU A 415 8.54 27.51 0.81
C GLU A 415 9.31 26.78 1.91
N ALA A 416 9.32 27.31 3.13
CA ALA A 416 9.93 26.64 4.28
C ALA A 416 9.20 25.35 4.67
N ASP A 417 7.88 25.29 4.55
CA ASP A 417 7.09 24.05 4.76
C ASP A 417 7.30 23.03 3.65
N HIS A 418 7.39 23.46 2.38
CA HIS A 418 7.75 22.59 1.27
C HIS A 418 9.17 22.04 1.41
N GLU A 419 10.14 22.82 1.90
CA GLU A 419 11.49 22.32 2.15
C GLU A 419 11.53 21.32 3.31
N ARG A 420 10.82 21.60 4.42
CA ARG A 420 10.61 20.62 5.50
C ARG A 420 10.05 19.31 4.96
N TRP A 421 8.98 19.39 4.16
CA TRP A 421 8.34 18.22 3.57
C TRP A 421 9.27 17.46 2.61
N ARG A 422 10.07 18.15 1.78
CA ARG A 422 11.08 17.52 0.90
C ARG A 422 12.11 16.75 1.71
N VAL A 423 12.63 17.34 2.79
CA VAL A 423 13.61 16.70 3.67
C VAL A 423 13.02 15.48 4.37
N ASP A 424 11.82 15.60 4.94
CA ASP A 424 11.15 14.50 5.64
C ASP A 424 10.80 13.34 4.69
N HIS A 425 10.29 13.65 3.49
CA HIS A 425 9.98 12.64 2.47
C HIS A 425 11.24 11.88 2.00
N LEU A 426 12.37 12.58 1.81
CA LEU A 426 13.65 11.94 1.50
C LEU A 426 14.17 11.08 2.66
N GLN A 427 13.95 11.47 3.92
CA GLN A 427 14.29 10.64 5.07
C GLN A 427 13.42 9.37 5.15
N GLU A 428 12.11 9.48 4.92
CA GLU A 428 11.18 8.34 4.88
C GLU A 428 11.55 7.38 3.74
N GLN A 429 11.83 7.90 2.55
CA GLN A 429 12.27 7.10 1.40
C GLN A 429 13.57 6.35 1.71
N ARG A 430 14.54 6.99 2.38
CA ARG A 430 15.78 6.32 2.83
C ARG A 430 15.52 5.21 3.85
N LYS A 431 14.63 5.43 4.83
CA LYS A 431 14.23 4.40 5.81
C LYS A 431 13.60 3.21 5.10
N TRP A 432 12.65 3.43 4.18
CA TRP A 432 12.00 2.37 3.42
C TRP A 432 12.98 1.57 2.55
N ILE A 433 13.96 2.23 1.91
CA ILE A 433 15.02 1.55 1.14
C ILE A 433 15.86 0.66 2.06
N ALA A 434 16.23 1.14 3.26
CA ALA A 434 17.02 0.39 4.23
C ALA A 434 16.26 -0.84 4.77
N GLU A 435 15.01 -0.67 5.24
CA GLU A 435 14.15 -1.76 5.72
C GLU A 435 13.91 -2.81 4.64
N LYS A 436 13.72 -2.38 3.38
CA LYS A 436 13.55 -3.29 2.25
C LYS A 436 14.83 -4.07 1.95
N ALA A 437 16.00 -3.42 2.02
CA ALA A 437 17.29 -4.06 1.85
C ALA A 437 17.56 -5.10 2.95
N GLU A 438 17.26 -4.78 4.22
CA GLU A 438 17.35 -5.71 5.34
C GLU A 438 16.41 -6.92 5.14
N MET A 439 15.14 -6.66 4.77
CA MET A 439 14.18 -7.72 4.51
C MET A 439 14.61 -8.64 3.34
N ASP A 440 15.23 -8.08 2.29
CA ASP A 440 15.72 -8.85 1.15
C ASP A 440 17.02 -9.61 1.46
N GLN A 441 17.91 -9.07 2.30
CA GLN A 441 19.04 -9.80 2.89
C GLN A 441 18.53 -10.98 3.75
N TRP A 442 17.57 -10.76 4.64
CA TRP A 442 16.95 -11.81 5.45
C TRP A 442 16.31 -12.92 4.60
N LYS A 443 15.60 -12.57 3.51
CA LYS A 443 15.08 -13.54 2.54
C LYS A 443 16.21 -14.30 1.83
N ALA A 444 17.30 -13.63 1.45
CA ALA A 444 18.45 -14.27 0.82
C ALA A 444 19.13 -15.25 1.78
N ASP A 445 19.24 -14.89 3.06
CA ASP A 445 19.77 -15.75 4.10
C ASP A 445 18.87 -16.93 4.43
N LEU A 446 17.55 -16.75 4.45
CA LEU A 446 16.61 -17.87 4.53
C LEU A 446 16.72 -18.81 3.32
N LYS A 447 16.86 -18.28 2.10
CA LYS A 447 17.12 -19.10 0.91
C LYS A 447 18.44 -19.85 1.02
N ARG A 448 19.50 -19.20 1.52
CA ARG A 448 20.83 -19.80 1.77
C ARG A 448 20.72 -20.94 2.79
N LYS A 449 20.06 -20.70 3.93
CA LYS A 449 19.78 -21.68 4.98
C LYS A 449 18.97 -22.88 4.46
N ARG A 450 17.90 -22.65 3.69
CA ARG A 450 17.05 -23.70 3.12
C ARG A 450 17.72 -24.59 2.07
N ARG A 451 18.74 -24.10 1.36
CA ARG A 451 19.52 -24.91 0.41
C ARG A 451 20.34 -26.01 1.09
N ASN A 452 20.72 -25.82 2.35
CA ASN A 452 21.52 -26.81 3.09
C ASN A 452 20.67 -27.92 3.73
N ILE A 453 19.35 -27.73 3.82
CA ILE A 453 18.41 -28.77 4.21
C ILE A 453 18.42 -29.84 3.11
N ILE A 454 18.55 -31.11 3.47
CA ILE A 454 18.58 -32.24 2.52
C ILE A 454 17.71 -33.38 3.01
N TRP A 455 17.22 -34.21 2.08
CA TRP A 455 16.65 -35.51 2.41
C TRP A 455 17.80 -36.52 2.53
N GLY A 456 17.84 -37.25 3.64
CA GLY A 456 18.76 -38.35 3.90
C GLY A 456 18.00 -39.61 4.34
N ASP A 457 18.71 -40.71 4.57
CA ASP A 457 18.14 -41.98 5.05
C ASP A 457 16.90 -42.44 4.25
N TYR A 458 16.93 -42.30 2.92
CA TYR A 458 15.84 -42.74 2.05
C TYR A 458 15.60 -44.25 2.18
N ARG A 459 14.34 -44.62 2.39
CA ARG A 459 13.88 -46.02 2.52
C ARG A 459 12.60 -46.22 1.73
N ASP A 460 12.62 -47.23 0.88
CA ASP A 460 11.43 -47.85 0.33
C ASP A 460 10.82 -48.76 1.42
N LEU A 461 9.57 -48.49 1.82
CA LEU A 461 8.82 -49.26 2.82
C LEU A 461 7.84 -50.25 2.18
N GLY A 462 7.95 -50.46 0.86
CA GLY A 462 7.09 -51.37 0.10
C GLY A 462 5.70 -50.80 -0.15
N CYS A 463 4.79 -51.68 -0.54
CA CYS A 463 3.42 -51.31 -0.87
C CYS A 463 2.55 -51.12 0.38
N SER A 464 2.00 -49.92 0.55
CA SER A 464 1.15 -49.57 1.69
C SER A 464 -0.33 -49.81 1.42
N LYS A 465 -0.77 -49.63 0.17
CA LYS A 465 -2.15 -49.79 -0.32
C LYS A 465 -2.13 -50.19 -1.80
N TYR A 466 -3.24 -50.67 -2.33
CA TYR A 466 -3.38 -50.95 -3.76
C TYR A 466 -2.97 -49.72 -4.61
N SER A 467 -2.13 -49.95 -5.61
CA SER A 467 -1.46 -48.96 -6.46
C SER A 467 -0.51 -47.97 -5.76
N LYS A 468 -0.33 -48.01 -4.43
CA LYS A 468 0.48 -47.03 -3.67
C LYS A 468 1.70 -47.66 -3.00
N ARG A 469 2.88 -47.14 -3.34
CA ARG A 469 4.14 -47.45 -2.67
C ARG A 469 4.45 -46.38 -1.63
N LEU A 470 4.93 -46.81 -0.46
CA LEU A 470 5.29 -45.92 0.64
C LEU A 470 6.80 -45.74 0.69
N HIS A 471 7.24 -44.50 0.57
CA HIS A 471 8.63 -44.12 0.72
C HIS A 471 8.78 -43.25 1.97
N SER A 472 9.92 -43.32 2.62
CA SER A 472 10.26 -42.45 3.74
C SER A 472 11.69 -41.92 3.62
N ALA A 473 11.95 -40.74 4.19
CA ALA A 473 13.27 -40.13 4.23
C ALA A 473 13.35 -39.16 5.41
N THR A 474 14.52 -39.06 6.02
CA THR A 474 14.76 -38.13 7.15
C THR A 474 15.19 -36.77 6.61
N LEU A 475 14.53 -35.71 7.08
CA LEU A 475 14.93 -34.33 6.83
C LEU A 475 16.14 -33.99 7.71
N ALA A 476 17.29 -33.76 7.08
CA ALA A 476 18.53 -33.41 7.73
C ALA A 476 18.87 -31.92 7.56
N ASN A 477 19.72 -31.41 8.47
CA ASN A 477 20.30 -30.06 8.44
C ASN A 477 19.26 -28.91 8.48
N VAL A 478 18.13 -29.08 9.18
CA VAL A 478 17.20 -27.98 9.46
C VAL A 478 17.89 -26.94 10.36
N PRO A 479 18.12 -25.70 9.90
CA PRO A 479 18.80 -24.68 10.71
C PRO A 479 17.94 -24.23 11.89
N ALA A 480 18.59 -23.95 13.02
CA ALA A 480 17.92 -23.40 14.20
C ALA A 480 17.12 -22.13 13.86
N GLY A 481 15.89 -22.05 14.39
CA GLY A 481 14.92 -20.99 14.10
C GLY A 481 13.99 -21.26 12.91
N LEU A 482 14.17 -22.37 12.18
CA LEU A 482 13.14 -22.90 11.28
C LEU A 482 12.37 -24.04 11.95
N ASP A 483 11.07 -24.13 11.64
CA ASP A 483 10.18 -25.21 12.08
C ASP A 483 10.43 -26.47 11.21
N PRO A 484 10.97 -27.57 11.77
CA PRO A 484 11.30 -28.77 11.00
C PRO A 484 10.09 -29.41 10.32
N LYS A 485 8.90 -29.32 10.93
CA LYS A 485 7.67 -29.89 10.37
C LYS A 485 7.26 -29.12 9.13
N LYS A 486 7.25 -27.79 9.21
CA LYS A 486 6.92 -26.92 8.08
C LYS A 486 7.94 -26.99 6.95
N GLU A 487 9.23 -27.15 7.25
CA GLU A 487 10.24 -27.38 6.21
C GLU A 487 10.10 -28.78 5.56
N CYS A 488 9.66 -29.80 6.31
CA CYS A 488 9.32 -31.12 5.75
C CYS A 488 8.13 -31.02 4.77
N GLU A 489 7.00 -30.44 5.20
CA GLU A 489 5.79 -30.28 4.37
C GLU A 489 6.02 -29.49 3.07
N LEU A 490 7.02 -28.59 3.05
CA LEU A 490 7.33 -27.73 1.91
C LEU A 490 8.45 -28.25 1.00
N LYS A 491 9.19 -29.28 1.38
CA LYS A 491 10.38 -29.74 0.63
C LYS A 491 10.04 -30.94 -0.26
N PRO A 492 10.06 -30.79 -1.60
CA PRO A 492 9.80 -31.93 -2.48
C PRO A 492 10.97 -32.90 -2.48
N MET A 493 10.69 -34.16 -2.84
CA MET A 493 11.68 -35.19 -3.17
C MET A 493 11.36 -35.76 -4.56
N TYR A 494 12.39 -36.23 -5.27
CA TYR A 494 12.24 -36.88 -6.56
C TYR A 494 12.12 -38.39 -6.35
N ILE A 495 10.94 -38.96 -6.65
CA ILE A 495 10.60 -40.37 -6.47
C ILE A 495 9.90 -40.83 -7.76
N ASP A 496 10.24 -42.01 -8.28
CA ASP A 496 9.60 -42.62 -9.46
C ASP A 496 9.41 -41.63 -10.65
N ASN A 497 10.47 -40.86 -10.91
CA ASN A 497 10.56 -39.81 -11.93
C ASN A 497 9.70 -38.54 -11.72
N GLN A 498 9.07 -38.37 -10.56
CA GLN A 498 8.23 -37.22 -10.23
C GLN A 498 8.73 -36.47 -8.97
N TRP A 499 8.72 -35.14 -9.02
CA TRP A 499 8.86 -34.30 -7.82
C TRP A 499 7.56 -34.31 -7.03
N THR A 500 7.59 -34.83 -5.80
CA THR A 500 6.42 -34.97 -4.93
C THR A 500 6.70 -34.38 -3.54
N LEU A 501 5.69 -33.74 -2.95
CA LEU A 501 5.71 -33.33 -1.54
C LEU A 501 5.33 -34.53 -0.66
N PRO A 502 5.85 -34.62 0.57
CA PRO A 502 5.46 -35.68 1.49
C PRO A 502 3.95 -35.62 1.78
N SER A 503 3.34 -36.79 1.84
CA SER A 503 1.93 -37.00 2.19
C SER A 503 1.68 -36.70 3.67
N TRP A 504 2.65 -36.96 4.54
CA TRP A 504 2.70 -36.47 5.92
C TRP A 504 4.16 -36.40 6.43
N CYS A 505 4.33 -35.71 7.56
CA CYS A 505 5.60 -35.58 8.26
C CYS A 505 5.43 -36.10 9.69
N GLU A 506 6.34 -36.97 10.12
CA GLU A 506 6.37 -37.62 11.43
C GLU A 506 7.54 -37.09 12.25
N ASP A 507 7.25 -36.63 13.48
CA ASP A 507 8.26 -36.23 14.45
C ASP A 507 8.52 -37.39 15.42
N PRO A 508 9.62 -38.16 15.29
CA PRO A 508 10.01 -39.20 16.24
C PRO A 508 10.36 -38.68 17.65
N GLN A 509 10.23 -37.38 17.94
CA GLN A 509 10.53 -36.68 19.21
C GLN A 509 12.00 -36.73 19.64
N LEU A 510 12.80 -37.63 19.08
CA LEU A 510 14.23 -37.73 19.29
C LEU A 510 15.01 -36.80 18.35
N CYS A 511 15.75 -35.86 18.96
CA CYS A 511 16.80 -35.05 18.32
C CYS A 511 16.33 -34.11 17.17
N GLY A 512 15.04 -33.75 17.11
CA GLY A 512 14.53 -32.78 16.12
C GLY A 512 14.65 -33.23 14.66
N LYS A 513 14.83 -34.53 14.44
CA LYS A 513 14.74 -35.15 13.11
C LYS A 513 13.26 -35.18 12.71
N MET A 514 12.95 -34.91 11.45
CA MET A 514 11.60 -34.99 10.90
C MET A 514 11.60 -36.02 9.78
N ILE A 515 10.68 -36.99 9.77
CA ILE A 515 10.60 -38.03 8.74
C ILE A 515 9.48 -37.66 7.78
N GLY A 516 9.82 -37.41 6.52
CA GLY A 516 8.84 -37.30 5.44
C GLY A 516 8.38 -38.68 4.99
N HIS A 517 7.10 -38.80 4.65
CA HIS A 517 6.51 -40.02 4.10
C HIS A 517 5.74 -39.70 2.82
N TRP A 518 5.88 -40.51 1.78
CA TRP A 518 5.24 -40.29 0.46
C TRP A 518 4.46 -41.54 0.03
N GLU A 519 3.16 -41.40 -0.27
CA GLU A 519 2.37 -42.42 -0.96
C GLU A 519 2.32 -42.14 -2.48
N VAL A 520 3.27 -42.72 -3.22
CA VAL A 520 3.43 -42.53 -4.67
C VAL A 520 2.69 -43.64 -5.44
N ASP A 521 2.11 -43.30 -6.60
CA ASP A 521 1.49 -44.30 -7.48
C ASP A 521 2.57 -45.17 -8.13
N SER A 522 2.54 -46.48 -7.87
CA SER A 522 3.51 -47.42 -8.41
C SER A 522 2.81 -48.60 -9.10
N GLY A 523 3.28 -48.94 -10.30
CA GLY A 523 2.82 -50.11 -11.04
C GLY A 523 3.14 -51.43 -10.33
N LEU A 524 4.17 -51.46 -9.49
CA LEU A 524 4.59 -52.64 -8.72
C LEU A 524 3.59 -52.98 -7.61
N CYS A 525 2.88 -51.98 -7.06
CA CYS A 525 1.90 -52.15 -5.99
C CYS A 525 0.50 -52.52 -6.47
N LYS A 526 0.41 -53.16 -7.64
CA LYS A 526 -0.83 -53.64 -8.26
C LYS A 526 -0.82 -55.17 -8.30
N PRO A 527 -1.09 -55.83 -7.15
CA PRO A 527 -1.44 -57.24 -7.19
C PRO A 527 -2.73 -57.40 -8.01
N PHE A 528 -2.87 -58.52 -8.70
CA PHE A 528 -4.11 -58.85 -9.40
C PHE A 528 -4.76 -60.06 -8.76
N ILE A 529 -6.08 -60.14 -8.90
CA ILE A 529 -6.84 -61.31 -8.48
C ILE A 529 -6.76 -62.30 -9.62
N GLY A 530 -6.33 -63.52 -9.33
CA GLY A 530 -6.29 -64.63 -10.28
C GLY A 530 -7.71 -65.14 -10.59
N LYS A 531 -7.86 -66.46 -10.70
CA LYS A 531 -9.18 -67.05 -10.90
C LYS A 531 -10.06 -66.84 -9.65
N TYR A 532 -11.25 -66.27 -9.85
CA TYR A 532 -12.30 -66.24 -8.83
C TYR A 532 -12.90 -67.65 -8.66
N GLU A 533 -13.07 -68.04 -7.42
CA GLU A 533 -13.86 -69.19 -6.98
C GLU A 533 -15.20 -68.67 -6.45
N ASP A 534 -16.30 -69.13 -7.04
CA ASP A 534 -17.65 -68.90 -6.51
C ASP A 534 -17.95 -70.01 -5.48
N HIS A 535 -18.00 -69.64 -4.20
CA HIS A 535 -18.31 -70.55 -3.10
C HIS A 535 -19.82 -70.63 -2.83
N GLY A 536 -20.63 -70.01 -3.68
CA GLY A 536 -22.09 -70.08 -3.64
C GLY A 536 -22.72 -69.32 -2.48
N CYS A 537 -23.96 -69.67 -2.19
CA CYS A 537 -24.78 -69.00 -1.18
C CYS A 537 -24.40 -69.46 0.24
N ILE A 538 -23.61 -68.64 0.96
CA ILE A 538 -23.21 -68.92 2.35
C ILE A 538 -24.31 -68.58 3.37
N ARG A 539 -25.25 -67.71 3.01
CA ARG A 539 -26.39 -67.31 3.84
C ARG A 539 -27.51 -66.81 2.93
N ARG A 540 -28.75 -66.78 3.44
CA ARG A 540 -29.87 -66.12 2.75
C ARG A 540 -29.51 -64.71 2.30
N GLY A 541 -29.64 -64.45 1.01
CA GLY A 541 -29.31 -63.19 0.34
C GLY A 541 -27.82 -62.87 0.25
N THR A 542 -26.89 -63.81 0.50
CA THR A 542 -25.45 -63.54 0.47
C THR A 542 -24.65 -64.65 -0.21
N ARG A 543 -23.92 -64.27 -1.27
CA ARG A 543 -23.01 -65.14 -2.03
C ARG A 543 -21.57 -64.84 -1.69
N GLN A 544 -20.74 -65.88 -1.57
CA GLN A 544 -19.32 -65.73 -1.29
C GLN A 544 -18.49 -65.95 -2.56
N TYR A 545 -17.63 -64.98 -2.86
CA TYR A 545 -16.57 -65.11 -3.85
C TYR A 545 -15.22 -65.11 -3.14
N LYS A 546 -14.29 -65.94 -3.61
CA LYS A 546 -12.89 -65.93 -3.18
C LYS A 546 -12.00 -65.74 -4.40
N GLY A 547 -10.86 -65.07 -4.21
CA GLY A 547 -9.90 -64.86 -5.28
C GLY A 547 -8.49 -64.87 -4.72
N LYS A 548 -7.61 -65.68 -5.32
CA LYS A 548 -6.20 -65.70 -4.94
C LYS A 548 -5.55 -64.40 -5.43
N LEU A 549 -4.78 -63.72 -4.57
CA LEU A 549 -3.95 -62.61 -5.00
C LEU A 549 -2.65 -63.12 -5.59
N GLU A 550 -2.25 -62.52 -6.70
CA GLU A 550 -1.00 -62.79 -7.40
C GLU A 550 -0.22 -61.48 -7.58
N ASN A 551 1.08 -61.58 -7.89
CA ASN A 551 2.01 -60.44 -7.95
C ASN A 551 2.11 -59.63 -6.63
N ILE A 552 2.35 -60.34 -5.53
CA ILE A 552 2.71 -59.76 -4.22
C ILE A 552 4.17 -60.11 -3.93
N GLN A 553 4.97 -59.13 -3.50
CA GLN A 553 6.37 -59.34 -3.10
C GLN A 553 6.45 -59.77 -1.63
N ASP A 554 7.46 -60.56 -1.26
CA ASP A 554 7.63 -61.09 0.11
C ASP A 554 7.82 -60.00 1.19
N SER A 555 8.25 -58.80 0.79
CA SER A 555 8.41 -57.63 1.67
C SER A 555 7.15 -56.77 1.80
N ASP A 556 6.13 -56.97 0.96
CA ASP A 556 4.92 -56.15 0.97
C ASP A 556 3.95 -56.58 2.06
N ASN A 557 3.20 -55.62 2.60
CA ASN A 557 2.09 -55.94 3.51
C ASN A 557 0.88 -56.44 2.71
N TRP A 558 0.92 -57.72 2.32
CA TRP A 558 -0.12 -58.42 1.55
C TRP A 558 -1.53 -58.20 2.08
N HIS A 559 -1.68 -58.10 3.41
CA HIS A 559 -2.98 -57.90 4.06
C HIS A 559 -3.52 -56.49 3.81
N LYS A 560 -2.69 -55.44 3.95
CA LYS A 560 -3.08 -54.06 3.61
C LYS A 560 -3.37 -53.90 2.11
N LEU A 561 -2.55 -54.52 1.25
CA LEU A 561 -2.78 -54.58 -0.19
C LEU A 561 -4.16 -55.18 -0.50
N CYS A 562 -4.44 -56.35 0.08
CA CYS A 562 -5.70 -57.06 -0.09
C CYS A 562 -6.90 -56.23 0.39
N MET A 563 -6.86 -55.67 1.60
CA MET A 563 -7.96 -54.88 2.17
C MET A 563 -8.23 -53.55 1.43
N THR A 564 -7.30 -53.07 0.58
CA THR A 564 -7.46 -51.81 -0.20
C THR A 564 -7.66 -52.03 -1.69
N MET A 565 -7.53 -53.27 -2.17
CA MET A 565 -7.84 -53.70 -3.53
C MET A 565 -9.36 -53.77 -3.75
N SER A 566 -9.81 -53.53 -4.97
CA SER A 566 -11.20 -53.76 -5.40
C SER A 566 -11.30 -55.00 -6.28
N GLY A 567 -12.31 -55.86 -6.04
CA GLY A 567 -12.61 -57.01 -6.87
C GLY A 567 -13.56 -56.67 -8.03
N PHE A 568 -13.41 -57.35 -9.16
CA PHE A 568 -14.32 -57.22 -10.31
C PHE A 568 -14.50 -58.59 -10.97
N TYR A 569 -15.75 -59.06 -11.07
CA TYR A 569 -16.11 -60.39 -11.57
C TYR A 569 -17.35 -60.30 -12.46
N ASP A 570 -17.26 -60.80 -13.70
CA ASP A 570 -18.35 -60.85 -14.68
C ASP A 570 -19.16 -59.53 -14.83
N GLY A 571 -18.45 -58.40 -14.91
CA GLY A 571 -19.07 -57.07 -15.02
C GLY A 571 -19.54 -56.45 -13.69
N ILE A 572 -19.46 -57.20 -12.58
CA ILE A 572 -19.88 -56.77 -11.24
C ILE A 572 -18.66 -56.27 -10.46
N ASP A 573 -18.74 -55.03 -9.97
CA ASP A 573 -17.82 -54.50 -8.96
C ASP A 573 -18.15 -55.14 -7.60
N LEU A 574 -17.20 -55.91 -7.06
CA LEU A 574 -17.30 -56.57 -5.77
C LEU A 574 -16.90 -55.64 -4.62
N GLY A 575 -16.32 -54.47 -4.92
CA GLY A 575 -15.74 -53.56 -3.93
C GLY A 575 -14.53 -54.15 -3.22
N HIS A 576 -14.25 -53.64 -2.02
CA HIS A 576 -13.16 -54.15 -1.17
C HIS A 576 -13.53 -55.50 -0.54
N PRO A 577 -12.58 -56.44 -0.40
CA PRO A 577 -12.84 -57.70 0.28
C PRO A 577 -13.17 -57.46 1.75
N TYR A 578 -14.08 -58.29 2.29
CA TYR A 578 -14.45 -58.24 3.70
C TYR A 578 -13.42 -58.97 4.59
N LEU A 579 -12.65 -59.88 3.99
CA LEU A 579 -11.66 -60.71 4.65
C LEU A 579 -10.48 -61.01 3.72
N CYS A 580 -9.29 -61.07 4.29
CA CYS A 580 -8.03 -61.40 3.63
C CYS A 580 -7.30 -62.48 4.42
N SER A 581 -7.03 -63.64 3.81
CA SER A 581 -6.48 -64.84 4.49
C SER A 581 -5.20 -65.35 3.79
N ALA A 582 -4.27 -65.95 4.56
CA ALA A 582 -2.98 -66.45 4.06
C ALA A 582 -3.00 -67.95 3.65
N CYS A 583 -4.11 -68.64 3.96
CA CYS A 583 -4.38 -70.02 3.58
C CYS A 583 -5.89 -70.17 3.38
N ASN A 584 -6.31 -70.92 2.35
CA ASN A 584 -7.71 -71.29 2.12
C ASN A 584 -7.77 -72.81 1.88
N SER A 585 -8.53 -73.53 2.72
CA SER A 585 -8.77 -74.98 2.61
C SER A 585 -7.52 -75.85 2.32
N GLY A 586 -6.43 -75.59 3.06
CA GLY A 586 -5.17 -76.34 2.93
C GLY A 586 -4.24 -75.88 1.79
N ARG A 587 -4.64 -74.92 0.95
CA ARG A 587 -3.75 -74.27 -0.02
C ARG A 587 -3.17 -72.99 0.57
N CYS A 588 -1.84 -72.93 0.66
CA CYS A 588 -1.10 -71.74 1.08
C CYS A 588 -1.12 -70.66 -0.02
N GLY A 589 -1.19 -69.40 0.38
CA GLY A 589 -1.21 -68.24 -0.53
C GLY A 589 -2.24 -67.21 -0.09
N TYR A 590 -2.08 -65.97 -0.55
CA TYR A 590 -2.95 -64.87 -0.14
C TYR A 590 -4.27 -64.92 -0.89
N TRP A 591 -5.39 -64.84 -0.17
CA TRP A 591 -6.75 -64.85 -0.70
C TRP A 591 -7.51 -63.62 -0.21
N ALA A 592 -8.31 -63.05 -1.11
CA ALA A 592 -9.34 -62.06 -0.82
C ALA A 592 -10.70 -62.73 -0.88
N GLU A 593 -11.59 -62.37 0.03
CA GLU A 593 -12.96 -62.87 0.07
C GLU A 593 -13.98 -61.72 0.04
N TRP A 594 -15.06 -61.91 -0.71
CA TRP A 594 -16.18 -60.98 -0.84
C TRP A 594 -17.48 -61.68 -0.49
N ASN A 595 -18.30 -61.03 0.32
CA ASN A 595 -19.66 -61.47 0.65
C ASN A 595 -20.62 -60.46 0.02
N ILE A 596 -21.19 -60.81 -1.13
CA ILE A 596 -22.02 -59.92 -1.94
C ILE A 596 -23.49 -60.24 -1.71
N GLU A 597 -24.33 -59.21 -1.64
CA GLU A 597 -25.79 -59.37 -1.60
C GLU A 597 -26.29 -59.90 -2.95
N ASP A 598 -26.73 -61.16 -2.98
CA ASP A 598 -27.23 -61.85 -4.18
C ASP A 598 -28.64 -62.37 -3.91
N ARG A 599 -29.62 -61.86 -4.65
CA ARG A 599 -31.04 -62.25 -4.53
C ARG A 599 -31.30 -63.68 -4.97
N THR A 600 -30.42 -64.29 -5.78
CA THR A 600 -30.53 -65.71 -6.13
C THR A 600 -30.33 -66.61 -4.89
N CYS A 601 -29.66 -66.10 -3.86
CA CYS A 601 -29.45 -66.76 -2.57
C CYS A 601 -30.60 -66.56 -1.56
N GLU A 602 -31.77 -66.01 -1.94
CA GLU A 602 -32.89 -65.82 -0.99
C GLU A 602 -33.73 -67.07 -0.71
N ARG A 603 -33.57 -68.13 -1.52
CA ARG A 603 -34.28 -69.41 -1.39
C ARG A 603 -33.58 -70.31 -0.37
#